data_AF-A0A228HFJ7-F1
#
_entry.id   AF-A0A228HFJ7-F1
#
_cell.length_a   1.000
_cell.length_b   1.000
_cell.length_c   1.000
_cell.angle_alpha   90.00
_cell.angle_beta   90.00
_cell.angle_gamma   90.00
#
_symmetry.space_group_name_H-M   'P 1'
#
loop_
_entity.id
_entity.type
_entity.pdbx_description
1 polymer ?
#
loop_
_entity_poly.entity_id
_entity_poly.type
_entity_poly.pdbx_seq_one_letter_code
_entity_poly.pdbx_strand_id
1 'polypeptide(L)' 'MSRVIEKVAWFVQDQDGVTAIEYGLIAALIAIGIVAALATVGTDLKTVFSTIAADLDSAVAGL' A
#
# COMPACT_ATOMS: atom_id res chain seq x y z
N MET A 1 -3.16 41.28 -24.66
CA MET A 1 -2.34 40.06 -24.82
C MET A 1 -1.42 39.77 -23.63
N SER A 2 -1.27 40.67 -22.65
CA SER A 2 -0.43 40.45 -21.45
C SER A 2 -0.91 39.29 -20.55
N ARG A 3 -2.24 39.17 -20.32
CA ARG A 3 -2.81 38.15 -19.41
C ARG A 3 -2.59 36.70 -19.83
N VAL A 4 -2.41 36.43 -21.13
CA VAL A 4 -2.16 35.06 -21.63
C VAL A 4 -0.71 34.68 -21.38
N ILE A 5 0.21 35.60 -21.65
CA ILE A 5 1.65 35.41 -21.41
C ILE A 5 1.91 35.23 -19.91
N GLU A 6 1.23 36.00 -19.06
CA GLU A 6 1.32 35.89 -17.60
C GLU A 6 0.83 34.53 -17.08
N LYS A 7 -0.31 34.02 -17.60
CA LYS A 7 -0.83 32.69 -17.23
C LYS A 7 0.08 31.54 -17.69
N VAL A 8 0.68 31.66 -18.87
CA VAL A 8 1.63 30.67 -19.37
C VAL A 8 2.93 30.70 -18.56
N ALA A 9 3.42 31.88 -18.20
CA ALA A 9 4.59 32.02 -17.33
C ALA A 9 4.34 31.42 -15.94
N TRP A 10 3.16 31.66 -15.35
CA TRP A 10 2.76 31.07 -14.07
C TRP A 10 2.71 29.54 -14.13
N PHE A 11 2.13 28.97 -15.20
CA PHE A 11 2.04 27.53 -15.39
C PHE A 11 3.42 26.85 -15.56
N VAL A 12 4.36 27.51 -16.25
CA VAL A 12 5.74 26.99 -16.39
C VAL A 12 6.52 27.09 -15.08
N GLN A 13 6.14 28.02 -14.20
CA GLN A 13 6.74 28.22 -12.88
C GLN A 13 6.12 27.32 -11.81
N ASP A 14 5.01 26.65 -12.12
CA ASP A 14 4.29 25.72 -11.25
C ASP A 14 5.03 24.38 -11.17
N GLN A 15 5.70 24.15 -10.03
CA GLN A 15 6.52 22.95 -9.77
C GLN A 15 5.70 21.84 -9.08
N ASP A 16 4.39 22.04 -8.89
CA ASP A 16 3.49 21.12 -8.20
C ASP A 16 3.46 19.71 -8.82
N GLY A 17 3.73 19.60 -10.13
CA GLY A 17 3.87 18.31 -10.81
C GLY A 17 5.18 17.57 -10.49
N VAL A 18 6.26 18.30 -10.19
CA VAL A 18 7.57 17.72 -9.84
C VAL A 18 7.54 17.19 -8.41
N THR A 19 6.93 17.93 -7.48
CA THR A 19 6.70 17.48 -6.10
C THR A 19 5.78 16.26 -6.03
N ALA A 20 4.79 16.13 -6.93
CA ALA A 20 3.95 14.93 -7.00
C ALA A 20 4.75 13.64 -7.31
N ILE A 21 5.83 13.72 -8.08
CA ILE A 21 6.68 12.56 -8.40
C ILE A 21 7.53 12.15 -7.19
N GLU A 22 8.03 13.11 -6.41
CA GLU A 22 8.81 12.83 -5.20
C GLU A 22 7.97 12.15 -4.12
N TYR A 23 6.79 12.71 -3.82
CA TYR A 23 5.85 12.10 -2.88
C TYR A 23 5.26 10.80 -3.44
N GLY A 24 5.10 10.68 -4.76
CA GLY A 24 4.68 9.45 -5.42
C GLY A 24 5.66 8.29 -5.21
N LEU A 25 6.97 8.55 -5.28
CA LEU A 25 7.99 7.54 -5.02
C LEU A 25 8.01 7.09 -3.55
N ILE A 26 7.89 8.03 -2.62
CA ILE A 26 7.80 7.72 -1.18
C ILE A 26 6.55 6.89 -0.88
N ALA A 27 5.40 7.28 -1.45
CA ALA A 27 4.15 6.54 -1.31
C ALA A 27 4.27 5.11 -1.86
N ALA A 28 4.95 4.93 -3.01
CA ALA A 28 5.20 3.61 -3.58
C ALA A 28 6.07 2.74 -2.65
N LEU A 29 7.14 3.29 -2.07
CA LEU A 29 7.99 2.57 -1.12
C LEU A 29 7.24 2.17 0.16
N ILE A 30 6.43 3.07 0.70
CA ILE A 30 5.57 2.77 1.86
C ILE A 30 4.58 1.66 1.51
N ALA A 31 3.93 1.74 0.34
CA ALA A 31 2.97 0.74 -0.11
C ALA A 31 3.61 -0.65 -0.22
N ILE A 32 4.81 -0.75 -0.79
CA ILE A 32 5.55 -2.02 -0.88
C ILE A 32 5.85 -2.59 0.51
N GLY A 33 6.29 -1.74 1.45
CA GLY A 33 6.56 -2.15 2.83
C GLY A 33 5.30 -2.68 3.54
N ILE A 34 4.16 -2.01 3.35
CA ILE A 34 2.87 -2.45 3.89
C ILE A 34 2.46 -3.80 3.30
N VAL A 35 2.56 -3.97 1.98
CA VAL A 35 2.20 -5.23 1.31
C VAL A 35 3.06 -6.39 1.83
N ALA A 36 4.36 -6.18 2.00
CA ALA A 36 5.27 -7.18 2.54
C ALA A 36 4.90 -7.59 3.98
N ALA A 37 4.59 -6.60 4.84
CA ALA A 37 4.16 -6.87 6.21
C ALA A 37 2.79 -7.57 6.28
N LEU A 38 1.85 -7.21 5.41
CA LEU A 38 0.55 -7.87 5.34
C LEU A 38 0.65 -9.32 4.86
N ALA A 39 1.61 -9.64 3.99
CA ALA A 39 1.86 -11.01 3.55
C ALA A 39 2.29 -11.93 4.70
N THR A 40 3.15 -11.44 5.60
CA THR A 40 3.57 -12.21 6.78
C THR A 40 2.41 -12.40 7.76
N VAL A 41 1.69 -11.32 8.07
CA VAL A 41 0.50 -11.38 8.95
C VAL A 41 -0.56 -12.33 8.39
N GLY A 42 -0.80 -12.32 7.08
CA GLY A 42 -1.72 -13.25 6.44
C GLY A 42 -1.29 -14.72 6.56
N THR A 43 0.01 -14.99 6.48
CA THR A 43 0.58 -16.33 6.68
C THR A 43 0.41 -16.81 8.12
N ASP A 44 0.68 -15.93 9.09
CA ASP A 44 0.52 -16.25 10.51
C ASP A 44 -0.94 -16.54 10.86
N LEU A 45 -1.87 -15.70 10.38
CA LEU A 45 -3.31 -15.92 10.58
C LEU A 45 -3.77 -17.24 9.96
N LYS A 46 -3.33 -17.55 8.73
CA LYS A 46 -3.63 -18.84 8.09
C LYS A 46 -3.13 -20.01 8.92
N THR A 47 -1.93 -19.89 9.48
CA THR A 47 -1.32 -20.92 10.34
C THR A 47 -2.16 -21.12 11.60
N VAL A 48 -2.52 -20.04 12.29
CA VAL A 48 -3.36 -20.09 13.50
C VAL A 48 -4.70 -20.77 13.21
N PHE A 49 -5.42 -20.34 12.17
CA PHE A 49 -6.71 -20.93 11.82
C PHE A 49 -6.58 -22.39 11.34
N SER A 50 -5.49 -22.74 10.65
CA SER A 50 -5.23 -24.13 10.25
C SER A 50 -4.99 -25.02 11.46
N THR A 51 -4.26 -24.55 12.47
CA THR A 51 -4.04 -25.29 13.72
C THR A 51 -5.35 -25.50 14.46
N ILE A 52 -6.15 -24.43 14.63
CA ILE A 52 -7.47 -24.53 15.27
C ILE A 52 -8.37 -25.53 14.54
N ALA A 53 -8.38 -25.51 13.21
CA ALA A 53 -9.16 -26.44 12.42
C ALA A 53 -8.70 -27.90 12.61
N ALA A 54 -7.38 -28.14 12.63
CA ALA A 54 -6.82 -29.46 12.85
C ALA A 54 -7.10 -30.01 14.26
N ASP A 55 -7.01 -29.15 15.28
CA ASP A 55 -7.31 -29.51 16.66
C ASP A 55 -8.80 -29.86 16.83
N LEU A 56 -9.69 -29.08 16.20
CA LEU A 56 -11.13 -29.35 16.21
C LEU A 56 -11.47 -30.67 15.49
N ASP A 57 -10.88 -30.93 14.33
CA ASP A 57 -11.07 -32.16 13.58
C ASP A 57 -10.58 -33.38 14.38
N SER A 58 -9.42 -33.27 15.02
CA SER A 58 -8.86 -34.30 15.90
C SER A 58 -9.77 -34.58 17.10
N ALA A 59 -10.35 -33.54 17.71
CA ALA A 59 -11.27 -33.67 18.82
C ALA A 59 -12.58 -34.36 18.44
N VAL A 60 -13.07 -34.13 17.21
CA VAL A 60 -14.28 -34.79 16.68
C VAL A 60 -14.00 -36.23 16.26
N ALA A 61 -12.86 -36.50 15.62
CA ALA A 61 -12.48 -37.85 15.17
C ALA A 61 -12.14 -38.81 16.33
N GLY A 62 -11.84 -38.27 17.51
CA GLY A 62 -11.60 -39.03 18.74
C GLY A 62 -12.87 -39.43 19.51
N LEU A 63 -14.06 -39.02 19.06
CA LEU A 63 -15.38 -39.47 19.53
C LEU A 63 -15.91 -40.60 18.64
#